data_AF-A0A2E3FLW8-F1
#
_entry.id   AF-A0A2E3FLW8-F1
#
_cell.length_a   1.000
_cell.length_b   1.000
_cell.length_c   1.000
_cell.angle_alpha   90.00
_cell.angle_beta   90.00
_cell.angle_gamma   90.00
#
_symmetry.space_group_name_H-M   'P 1'
#
loop_
_entity.id
_entity.type
_entity.pdbx_description
1 polymer ?
#
loop_
_entity_poly.entity_id
_entity_poly.type
_entity_poly.pdbx_seq_one_letter_code
_entity_poly.pdbx_strand_id
1 'polypeptide(L)'
;MSDAELDSPEEEYESPEAADSVPEESETGPQVETLGTLRESLKKSRWNVFMFLGLAFLMFGFALFPMPMDADFEYGTAEKDLGFVWGPSLEGEDFMDVPYEVSVKVNRLPATTGNITLQVFVVQIDDCTDPEVASDAEEKAEAGNEHGYQYGFVESPVEGRTYTFDFDLDMGQYCLNVKAVGQDGTIVDPSRTNLEVTGKLWPNQVIAGIPGLVFLGLSTFAFVGAQKIGNRVKSLLEDKKVTEEQMVLEEARRQKIVAGPGGPPKPVAGPTEPPVAVAGPSGAPPDQISSGPSNVAVDNQSTRSGPPPATVPEPITNDDGSTYEDAGNGYYYRKMANGGYEQQIYVKDASGQYVPYQAE
;
A
#
# COMPACT_ATOMS: atom_id res chain seq x y z
N MET A 1 -6.20 72.36 -43.97
CA MET A 1 -6.25 73.20 -42.75
C MET A 1 -5.90 72.26 -41.61
N SER A 2 -4.59 72.05 -41.41
CA SER A 2 -3.70 72.66 -40.39
C SER A 2 -3.61 71.70 -39.18
N ASP A 3 -2.68 70.76 -39.17
CA ASP A 3 -1.24 70.84 -38.80
C ASP A 3 -1.00 70.98 -37.29
N ALA A 4 -0.34 69.96 -36.73
CA ALA A 4 0.79 69.96 -35.77
C ALA A 4 0.60 68.86 -34.70
N GLU A 5 1.31 67.72 -34.70
CA GLU A 5 2.76 67.45 -34.53
C GLU A 5 3.16 67.30 -33.04
N LEU A 6 3.69 66.11 -32.70
CA LEU A 6 4.56 65.71 -31.58
C LEU A 6 4.59 64.16 -31.58
N ASP A 7 5.48 63.52 -32.34
CA ASP A 7 6.91 63.28 -32.07
C ASP A 7 7.14 62.19 -31.01
N SER A 8 7.77 61.11 -31.47
CA SER A 8 8.20 59.88 -30.79
C SER A 8 9.64 60.06 -30.24
N PRO A 9 10.16 59.21 -29.33
CA PRO A 9 10.81 57.98 -29.80
C PRO A 9 10.75 56.77 -28.84
N GLU A 10 11.11 55.64 -29.43
CA GLU A 10 11.42 54.34 -28.85
C GLU A 10 12.52 54.44 -27.79
N GLU A 11 12.37 53.74 -26.65
CA GLU A 11 13.50 53.39 -25.78
C GLU A 11 13.65 51.87 -25.72
N GLU A 12 14.60 51.44 -26.52
CA GLU A 12 15.43 50.25 -26.43
C GLU A 12 16.16 50.24 -25.06
N TYR A 13 15.95 49.20 -24.24
CA TYR A 13 16.78 48.93 -23.07
C TYR A 13 17.51 47.59 -23.25
N GLU A 14 18.65 47.73 -23.92
CA GLU A 14 19.99 47.31 -23.49
C GLU A 14 20.12 46.06 -22.60
N SER A 15 20.67 45.03 -23.23
CA SER A 15 21.38 43.88 -22.66
C SER A 15 22.50 44.31 -21.71
N PRO A 16 22.55 43.82 -20.46
CA PRO A 16 23.79 43.77 -19.71
C PRO A 16 24.54 42.49 -20.06
N GLU A 17 25.60 42.66 -20.84
CA GLU A 17 26.75 41.76 -20.93
C GLU A 17 27.32 41.58 -19.50
N ALA A 18 26.95 40.50 -18.83
CA ALA A 18 27.57 40.08 -17.58
C ALA A 18 28.81 39.26 -17.92
N ALA A 19 29.95 39.93 -17.80
CA ALA A 19 31.29 39.37 -17.81
C ALA A 19 31.39 38.09 -16.95
N ASP A 20 32.04 37.09 -17.56
CA ASP A 20 33.06 36.25 -16.96
C ASP A 20 33.05 36.14 -15.42
N SER A 21 32.41 35.08 -14.94
CA SER A 21 32.97 34.30 -13.84
C SER A 21 32.50 32.87 -13.98
N VAL A 22 33.30 32.09 -14.70
CA VAL A 22 33.41 30.65 -14.47
C VAL A 22 33.48 30.47 -12.95
N PRO A 23 32.50 29.82 -12.27
CA PRO A 23 32.79 29.29 -10.96
C PRO A 23 33.82 28.21 -11.24
N GLU A 24 35.07 28.48 -10.86
CA GLU A 24 36.10 27.46 -10.80
C GLU A 24 35.44 26.21 -10.23
N GLU A 25 35.51 25.12 -11.00
CA GLU A 25 35.36 23.79 -10.45
C GLU A 25 36.35 23.71 -9.30
N SER A 26 35.88 24.05 -8.10
CA SER A 26 36.51 23.62 -6.87
C SER A 26 36.51 22.12 -7.00
N GLU A 27 37.67 21.57 -7.36
CA GLU A 27 37.99 20.16 -7.31
C GLU A 27 37.30 19.61 -6.07
N THR A 28 36.20 18.89 -6.30
CA THR A 28 35.67 17.99 -5.30
C THR A 28 36.67 16.84 -5.29
N GLY A 29 37.79 17.07 -4.58
CA GLY A 29 38.69 16.02 -4.17
C GLY A 29 37.85 14.87 -3.63
N PRO A 30 38.24 13.62 -3.90
CA PRO A 30 37.38 12.46 -3.70
C PRO A 30 36.90 12.48 -2.26
N GLN A 31 35.65 12.87 -2.04
CA GLN A 31 35.04 12.81 -0.73
C GLN A 31 34.97 11.33 -0.41
N VAL A 32 35.94 10.87 0.38
CA VAL A 32 35.89 9.58 1.04
C VAL A 32 34.70 9.69 1.98
N GLU A 33 33.51 9.40 1.45
CA GLU A 33 32.28 9.38 2.22
C GLU A 33 32.51 8.46 3.41
N THR A 34 32.58 9.04 4.60
CA THR A 34 32.90 8.28 5.80
C THR A 34 31.81 7.24 6.03
N LEU A 35 32.15 6.06 6.56
CA LEU A 35 31.18 4.99 6.86
C LEU A 35 29.98 5.46 7.71
N GLY A 36 30.16 6.52 8.50
CA GLY A 36 29.08 7.18 9.25
C GLY A 36 28.05 7.83 8.33
N THR A 37 28.49 8.67 7.37
CA THR A 37 27.59 9.37 6.44
C THR A 37 26.84 8.39 5.52
N LEU A 38 27.50 7.31 5.10
CA LEU A 38 26.89 6.24 4.31
C LEU A 38 25.86 5.41 5.09
N ARG A 39 26.09 5.17 6.40
CA ARG A 39 25.10 4.48 7.26
C ARG A 39 23.90 5.37 7.55
N GLU A 40 24.11 6.67 7.74
CA GLU A 40 23.05 7.63 7.94
C GLU A 40 22.20 7.83 6.68
N SER A 41 22.84 7.92 5.51
CA SER A 41 22.14 7.98 4.23
C SER A 41 21.35 6.69 3.95
N LEU A 42 21.88 5.52 4.32
CA LEU A 42 21.13 4.25 4.29
C LEU A 42 19.91 4.26 5.19
N LYS A 43 20.06 4.73 6.43
CA LYS A 43 18.95 4.79 7.39
C LYS A 43 17.86 5.74 6.88
N LYS A 44 18.24 6.92 6.37
CA LYS A 44 17.34 7.90 5.78
C LYS A 44 16.64 7.36 4.53
N SER A 45 17.39 6.71 3.65
CA SER A 45 16.87 6.09 2.43
C SER A 45 15.85 4.99 2.75
N ARG A 46 16.15 4.10 3.70
CA ARG A 46 15.19 3.08 4.16
C ARG A 46 13.93 3.70 4.75
N TRP A 47 14.08 4.77 5.54
CA TRP A 47 12.93 5.45 6.14
C TRP A 47 12.06 6.13 5.06
N ASN A 48 12.67 6.77 4.06
CA ASN A 48 11.96 7.35 2.92
C ASN A 48 11.18 6.29 2.13
N VAL A 49 11.75 5.10 1.90
CA VAL A 49 11.03 3.99 1.23
C VAL A 49 9.74 3.66 1.97
N PHE A 50 9.81 3.46 3.29
CA PHE A 50 8.63 3.13 4.10
C PHE A 50 7.63 4.29 4.16
N MET A 51 8.09 5.53 4.23
CA MET A 51 7.21 6.71 4.23
C MET A 51 6.41 6.80 2.94
N PHE A 52 7.11 6.75 1.78
CA PHE A 52 6.45 6.86 0.48
C PHE A 52 5.56 5.64 0.20
N LEU A 53 5.98 4.44 0.61
CA LEU A 53 5.14 3.25 0.47
C LEU A 53 3.89 3.34 1.35
N GLY A 54 4.04 3.77 2.60
CA GLY A 54 2.92 3.96 3.53
C GLY A 54 1.95 5.04 3.05
N LEU A 55 2.47 6.16 2.53
CA LEU A 55 1.66 7.22 1.96
C LEU A 55 0.95 6.77 0.68
N ALA A 56 1.64 6.04 -0.21
CA ALA A 56 1.03 5.45 -1.40
C ALA A 56 -0.11 4.49 -1.02
N PHE A 57 0.11 3.61 -0.05
CA PHE A 57 -0.93 2.70 0.44
C PHE A 57 -2.15 3.44 0.98
N LEU A 58 -1.94 4.47 1.79
CA LEU A 58 -3.02 5.31 2.31
C LEU A 58 -3.79 5.98 1.16
N MET A 59 -3.08 6.57 0.19
CA MET A 59 -3.68 7.22 -0.97
C MET A 59 -4.50 6.25 -1.83
N PHE A 60 -3.97 5.06 -2.12
CA PHE A 60 -4.74 4.03 -2.82
C PHE A 60 -5.96 3.56 -2.02
N GLY A 61 -5.85 3.49 -0.69
CA GLY A 61 -7.00 3.22 0.17
C GLY A 61 -8.14 4.21 -0.03
N PHE A 62 -7.83 5.52 -0.09
CA PHE A 62 -8.83 6.55 -0.38
C PHE A 62 -9.32 6.55 -1.83
N ALA A 63 -8.45 6.21 -2.79
CA ALA A 63 -8.81 6.14 -4.21
C ALA A 63 -9.80 5.01 -4.52
N LEU A 64 -9.69 3.88 -3.81
CA LEU A 64 -10.49 2.68 -4.07
C LEU A 64 -11.83 2.65 -3.33
N PHE A 65 -12.01 3.48 -2.30
CA PHE A 65 -13.21 3.46 -1.49
C PHE A 65 -14.33 4.29 -2.15
N PRO A 66 -15.38 3.65 -2.70
CA PRO A 66 -16.50 4.39 -3.28
C PRO A 66 -17.31 5.06 -2.18
N MET A 67 -17.99 6.15 -2.55
CA MET A 67 -19.14 6.64 -1.81
C MET A 67 -20.38 5.88 -2.28
N PRO A 68 -20.99 5.05 -1.41
CA PRO A 68 -22.23 4.37 -1.75
C PRO A 68 -23.39 5.36 -1.70
N MET A 69 -24.37 5.14 -2.56
CA MET A 69 -25.64 5.84 -2.52
C MET A 69 -26.77 4.90 -2.96
N ASP A 70 -27.95 5.15 -2.42
CA ASP A 70 -29.17 4.40 -2.70
C ASP A 70 -30.24 5.39 -3.15
N ALA A 71 -31.02 5.03 -4.16
CA ALA A 71 -32.12 5.84 -4.66
C ALA A 71 -33.43 5.10 -4.40
N ASP A 72 -34.32 5.75 -3.65
CA ASP A 72 -35.62 5.19 -3.31
C ASP A 72 -36.55 5.24 -4.51
N PHE A 73 -37.15 4.09 -4.85
CA PHE A 73 -38.13 4.01 -5.94
C PHE A 73 -39.52 4.43 -5.45
N GLU A 74 -39.94 5.64 -5.83
CA GLU A 74 -41.22 6.23 -5.46
C GLU A 74 -41.95 6.79 -6.69
N TYR A 75 -43.28 6.67 -6.73
CA TYR A 75 -44.11 7.23 -7.80
C TYR A 75 -43.75 6.84 -9.25
N GLY A 76 -42.93 5.80 -9.44
CA GLY A 76 -42.59 5.25 -10.77
C GLY A 76 -41.18 5.59 -11.25
N THR A 77 -40.44 6.38 -10.47
CA THR A 77 -39.04 6.74 -10.71
C THR A 77 -38.23 6.48 -9.43
N ALA A 78 -36.93 6.23 -9.58
CA ALA A 78 -35.98 6.30 -8.49
C ALA A 78 -35.08 7.49 -8.77
N GLU A 79 -35.28 8.55 -8.01
CA GLU A 79 -34.57 9.82 -8.17
C GLU A 79 -33.62 10.04 -6.99
N LYS A 80 -32.43 10.53 -7.28
CA LYS A 80 -31.46 10.87 -6.24
C LYS A 80 -30.63 12.08 -6.64
N ASP A 81 -30.66 13.10 -5.80
CA ASP A 81 -29.66 14.15 -5.78
C ASP A 81 -28.32 13.59 -5.29
N LEU A 82 -27.32 13.57 -6.17
CA LEU A 82 -25.95 13.15 -5.87
C LEU A 82 -25.17 14.26 -5.16
N GLY A 83 -25.70 15.48 -5.17
CA GLY A 83 -25.04 16.67 -4.71
C GLY A 83 -23.86 17.05 -5.61
N PHE A 84 -22.93 17.81 -5.02
CA PHE A 84 -21.73 18.23 -5.72
C PHE A 84 -20.69 17.10 -5.78
N VAL A 85 -20.49 16.56 -6.98
CA VAL A 85 -19.40 15.66 -7.33
C VAL A 85 -18.12 16.47 -7.45
N TRP A 86 -17.12 16.16 -6.62
CA TRP A 86 -15.83 16.84 -6.65
C TRP A 86 -14.77 16.00 -7.38
N GLY A 87 -13.86 16.68 -8.05
CA GLY A 87 -12.75 16.08 -8.76
C GLY A 87 -11.96 17.16 -9.50
N PRO A 88 -10.72 16.90 -9.92
CA PRO A 88 -10.17 17.63 -11.06
C PRO A 88 -11.06 17.31 -12.26
N SER A 89 -11.44 18.30 -13.05
CA SER A 89 -12.23 18.08 -14.25
C SER A 89 -11.64 18.86 -15.41
N LEU A 90 -11.68 18.26 -16.60
CA LEU A 90 -11.51 18.96 -17.86
C LEU A 90 -12.82 18.78 -18.62
N GLU A 91 -13.19 19.75 -19.45
CA GLU A 91 -14.46 19.64 -20.18
C GLU A 91 -14.44 18.45 -21.16
N GLY A 92 -15.44 17.57 -21.04
CA GLY A 92 -15.65 16.43 -21.94
C GLY A 92 -15.12 15.10 -21.38
N GLU A 93 -15.24 14.03 -22.18
CA GLU A 93 -14.80 12.69 -21.76
C GLU A 93 -13.28 12.63 -21.60
N ASP A 94 -12.80 12.41 -20.38
CA ASP A 94 -11.38 12.42 -20.06
C ASP A 94 -11.02 11.54 -18.84
N PHE A 95 -9.72 11.31 -18.61
CA PHE A 95 -9.29 10.40 -17.55
C PHE A 95 -9.45 10.97 -16.12
N MET A 96 -9.76 12.26 -15.99
CA MET A 96 -10.05 12.96 -14.75
C MET A 96 -11.51 12.81 -14.32
N ASP A 97 -12.38 12.30 -15.21
CA ASP A 97 -13.76 12.00 -14.89
C ASP A 97 -13.87 11.12 -13.64
N VAL A 98 -14.89 11.41 -12.85
CA VAL A 98 -15.24 10.65 -11.66
C VAL A 98 -16.05 9.44 -12.09
N PRO A 99 -15.53 8.20 -11.92
CA PRO A 99 -16.30 7.03 -12.27
C PRO A 99 -17.52 6.91 -11.37
N TYR A 100 -18.64 6.53 -11.98
CA TYR A 100 -19.91 6.34 -11.31
C TYR A 100 -20.60 5.08 -11.83
N GLU A 101 -20.77 4.10 -10.95
CA GLU A 101 -21.44 2.84 -11.27
C GLU A 101 -22.85 2.87 -10.67
N VAL A 102 -23.88 2.69 -11.50
CA VAL A 102 -25.27 2.55 -11.07
C VAL A 102 -25.73 1.12 -11.30
N SER A 103 -26.17 0.46 -10.25
CA SER A 103 -26.72 -0.89 -10.28
C SER A 103 -28.22 -0.86 -10.01
N VAL A 104 -29.00 -1.27 -10.99
CA VAL A 104 -30.47 -1.35 -10.93
C VAL A 104 -30.91 -2.81 -10.90
N LYS A 105 -31.49 -3.22 -9.78
CA LYS A 105 -32.10 -4.54 -9.61
C LYS A 105 -33.60 -4.45 -9.82
N VAL A 106 -34.09 -5.23 -10.79
CA VAL A 106 -35.49 -5.23 -11.19
C VAL A 106 -36.22 -6.26 -10.35
N ASN A 107 -36.84 -5.85 -9.24
CA ASN A 107 -37.52 -6.78 -8.35
C ASN A 107 -38.90 -7.18 -8.88
N ARG A 108 -39.61 -6.27 -9.54
CA ARG A 108 -40.93 -6.51 -10.14
C ARG A 108 -41.20 -5.55 -11.29
N LEU A 109 -41.83 -6.04 -12.34
CA LEU A 109 -42.36 -5.27 -13.45
C LEU A 109 -43.87 -5.53 -13.61
N PRO A 110 -44.61 -4.59 -14.20
CA PRO A 110 -46.02 -4.81 -14.48
C PRO A 110 -46.17 -5.81 -15.63
N ALA A 111 -47.17 -6.69 -15.52
CA ALA A 111 -47.58 -7.55 -16.62
C ALA A 111 -48.23 -6.69 -17.72
N THR A 112 -47.45 -6.29 -18.72
CA THR A 112 -47.91 -5.54 -19.89
C THR A 112 -47.71 -6.37 -21.17
N THR A 113 -48.43 -6.02 -22.23
CA THR A 113 -48.28 -6.66 -23.55
C THR A 113 -47.20 -6.02 -24.42
N GLY A 114 -46.63 -4.89 -24.00
CA GLY A 114 -45.62 -4.14 -24.74
C GLY A 114 -44.22 -4.34 -24.15
N ASN A 115 -43.19 -3.97 -24.92
CA ASN A 115 -41.83 -3.96 -24.40
C ASN A 115 -41.69 -2.86 -23.35
N ILE A 116 -41.05 -3.20 -22.23
CA ILE A 116 -40.64 -2.24 -21.21
C ILE A 116 -39.17 -1.92 -21.44
N THR A 117 -38.77 -0.67 -21.27
CA THR A 117 -37.38 -0.25 -21.30
C THR A 117 -37.02 0.29 -19.93
N LEU A 118 -35.93 -0.21 -19.35
CA LEU A 118 -35.30 0.39 -18.19
C LEU A 118 -34.40 1.52 -18.67
N GLN A 119 -34.59 2.72 -18.13
CA GLN A 119 -33.84 3.91 -18.45
C GLN A 119 -33.13 4.43 -17.21
N VAL A 120 -31.89 4.87 -17.37
CA VAL A 120 -31.02 5.44 -16.33
C VAL A 120 -30.41 6.72 -16.87
N PHE A 121 -30.69 7.82 -16.20
CA PHE A 121 -30.20 9.15 -16.55
C PHE A 121 -29.30 9.66 -15.43
N VAL A 122 -28.15 10.22 -15.81
CA VAL A 122 -27.29 10.98 -14.91
C VAL A 122 -27.05 12.32 -15.56
N VAL A 123 -27.65 13.36 -15.00
CA VAL A 123 -27.71 14.68 -15.63
C VAL A 123 -27.16 15.76 -14.70
N GLN A 124 -26.37 16.66 -15.27
CA GLN A 124 -25.76 17.78 -14.57
C GLN A 124 -26.75 18.94 -14.47
N ILE A 125 -27.50 19.01 -13.37
CA ILE A 125 -28.48 20.07 -13.08
C ILE A 125 -28.41 20.47 -11.61
N ASP A 126 -28.71 21.74 -11.30
CA ASP A 126 -28.59 22.29 -9.95
C ASP A 126 -29.81 21.98 -9.05
N ASP A 127 -30.95 21.61 -9.63
CA ASP A 127 -32.18 21.29 -8.90
C ASP A 127 -32.86 20.06 -9.52
N CYS A 128 -32.76 18.91 -8.85
CA CYS A 128 -33.42 17.67 -9.28
C CYS A 128 -34.95 17.76 -9.22
N THR A 129 -35.49 18.69 -8.42
CA THR A 129 -36.93 18.79 -8.15
C THR A 129 -37.70 19.60 -9.21
N ASP A 130 -37.00 20.29 -10.12
CA ASP A 130 -37.63 21.01 -11.22
C ASP A 130 -37.91 20.07 -12.40
N PRO A 131 -39.19 19.73 -12.67
CA PRO A 131 -39.55 18.76 -13.70
C PRO A 131 -39.32 19.27 -15.11
N GLU A 132 -39.35 20.59 -15.36
CA GLU A 132 -39.10 21.14 -16.70
C GLU A 132 -37.61 21.01 -17.03
N VAL A 133 -36.75 21.41 -16.09
CA VAL A 133 -35.28 21.29 -16.26
C VAL A 133 -34.85 19.83 -16.35
N ALA A 134 -35.41 18.96 -15.50
CA ALA A 134 -35.11 17.53 -15.55
C ALA A 134 -35.52 16.90 -16.89
N SER A 135 -36.70 17.24 -17.42
CA SER A 135 -37.17 16.72 -18.72
C SER A 135 -36.28 17.20 -19.88
N ASP A 136 -35.91 18.48 -19.92
CA ASP A 136 -35.01 19.01 -20.94
C ASP A 136 -33.61 18.35 -20.86
N ALA A 137 -33.14 18.06 -19.64
CA ALA A 137 -31.88 17.38 -19.38
C ALA A 137 -31.89 15.92 -19.83
N GLU A 138 -33.00 15.20 -19.61
CA GLU A 138 -33.18 13.84 -20.12
C GLU A 138 -33.16 13.81 -21.65
N GLU A 139 -33.82 14.75 -22.33
CA GLU A 139 -33.79 14.84 -23.80
C GLU A 139 -32.35 15.03 -24.32
N LYS A 140 -31.56 15.89 -23.66
CA LYS A 140 -30.13 16.06 -23.99
C LYS A 140 -29.32 14.79 -23.76
N ALA A 141 -29.59 14.07 -22.68
CA ALA A 141 -28.93 12.82 -22.36
C ALA A 141 -29.23 11.74 -23.41
N GLU A 142 -30.48 11.62 -23.87
CA GLU A 142 -30.86 10.71 -24.97
C GLU A 142 -30.20 11.11 -26.30
N ALA A 143 -29.98 12.40 -26.53
CA ALA A 143 -29.27 12.88 -27.71
C ALA A 143 -27.77 12.56 -27.69
N GLY A 144 -27.17 12.38 -26.51
CA GLY A 144 -25.80 11.87 -26.32
C GLY A 144 -24.68 12.80 -26.82
N ASN A 145 -24.91 14.11 -26.87
CA ASN A 145 -23.95 15.07 -27.43
C ASN A 145 -23.20 15.91 -26.37
N GLU A 146 -23.58 15.80 -25.10
CA GLU A 146 -23.03 16.61 -24.01
C GLU A 146 -22.60 15.70 -22.86
N HIS A 147 -21.34 15.81 -22.43
CA HIS A 147 -20.75 14.92 -21.42
C HIS A 147 -21.44 14.98 -20.05
N GLY A 148 -21.96 16.16 -19.68
CA GLY A 148 -22.73 16.35 -18.46
C GLY A 148 -24.11 15.67 -18.45
N TYR A 149 -24.56 15.09 -19.56
CA TYR A 149 -25.87 14.46 -19.70
C TYR A 149 -25.71 13.06 -20.26
N GLN A 150 -25.78 12.06 -19.40
CA GLN A 150 -25.51 10.66 -19.77
C GLN A 150 -26.73 9.80 -19.59
N TYR A 151 -26.86 8.83 -20.50
CA TYR A 151 -28.02 7.96 -20.61
C TYR A 151 -27.60 6.51 -20.82
N GLY A 152 -28.16 5.61 -20.01
CA GLY A 152 -28.06 4.17 -20.14
C GLY A 152 -29.44 3.54 -20.21
N PHE A 153 -29.60 2.48 -21.00
CA PHE A 153 -30.87 1.77 -21.07
C PHE A 153 -30.72 0.27 -21.29
N VAL A 154 -31.77 -0.46 -20.92
CA VAL A 154 -31.93 -1.89 -21.21
C VAL A 154 -33.34 -2.12 -21.72
N GLU A 155 -33.43 -2.62 -22.95
CA GLU A 155 -34.69 -3.07 -23.52
C GLU A 155 -35.11 -4.42 -22.91
N SER A 156 -36.40 -4.55 -22.62
CA SER A 156 -37.01 -5.78 -22.08
C SER A 156 -36.27 -6.32 -20.84
N PRO A 157 -36.17 -5.52 -19.75
CA PRO A 157 -35.52 -5.96 -18.54
C PRO A 157 -36.24 -7.18 -17.94
N VAL A 158 -35.46 -8.06 -17.31
CA VAL A 158 -35.96 -9.31 -16.72
C VAL A 158 -36.05 -9.16 -15.21
N GLU A 159 -37.19 -9.54 -14.64
CA GLU A 159 -37.38 -9.58 -13.19
C GLU A 159 -36.36 -10.50 -12.51
N GLY A 160 -35.86 -10.07 -11.35
CA GLY A 160 -34.82 -10.74 -10.57
C GLY A 160 -33.40 -10.53 -11.08
N ARG A 161 -33.18 -9.77 -12.18
CA ARG A 161 -31.85 -9.42 -12.66
C ARG A 161 -31.41 -8.04 -12.18
N THR A 162 -30.10 -7.90 -12.06
CA THR A 162 -29.41 -6.62 -11.83
C THR A 162 -28.71 -6.20 -13.10
N TYR A 163 -28.86 -4.94 -13.46
CA TYR A 163 -28.20 -4.28 -14.58
C TYR A 163 -27.26 -3.22 -14.03
N THR A 164 -26.05 -3.16 -14.55
CA THR A 164 -25.03 -2.19 -14.13
C THR A 164 -24.73 -1.26 -15.29
N PHE A 165 -24.67 0.03 -14.99
CA PHE A 165 -24.39 1.12 -15.91
C PHE A 165 -23.20 1.90 -15.36
N ASP A 166 -22.23 2.17 -16.23
CA ASP A 166 -21.05 2.95 -15.90
C ASP A 166 -21.17 4.33 -16.55
N PHE A 167 -20.86 5.36 -15.78
CA PHE A 167 -20.91 6.77 -16.16
C PHE A 167 -19.62 7.45 -15.71
N ASP A 168 -19.21 8.47 -16.44
CA ASP A 168 -17.95 9.20 -16.22
C ASP A 168 -18.27 10.67 -15.98
N LEU A 169 -18.24 11.12 -14.72
CA LEU A 169 -18.80 12.43 -14.33
C LEU A 169 -17.73 13.50 -14.19
N ASP A 170 -17.98 14.63 -14.85
CA ASP A 170 -17.29 15.89 -14.60
C ASP A 170 -17.52 16.41 -13.17
N MET A 171 -16.76 17.43 -12.76
CA MET A 171 -17.04 18.15 -11.51
C MET A 171 -18.33 18.98 -11.67
N GLY A 172 -19.31 18.75 -10.81
CA GLY A 172 -20.58 19.48 -10.84
C GLY A 172 -21.66 18.88 -9.95
N GLN A 173 -22.86 19.46 -10.01
CA GLN A 173 -24.04 18.90 -9.35
C GLN A 173 -24.78 17.96 -10.29
N TYR A 174 -25.12 16.77 -9.82
CA TYR A 174 -25.75 15.74 -10.64
C TYR A 174 -26.99 15.15 -9.98
N CYS A 175 -27.95 14.81 -10.83
CA CYS A 175 -29.16 14.10 -10.47
C CYS A 175 -29.18 12.74 -11.18
N LEU A 176 -29.46 11.69 -10.43
CA LEU A 176 -29.77 10.37 -10.96
C LEU A 176 -31.30 10.25 -11.10
N ASN A 177 -31.76 9.79 -12.25
CA ASN A 177 -33.16 9.39 -12.46
C ASN A 177 -33.21 8.01 -13.14
N VAL A 178 -33.85 7.05 -12.48
CA VAL A 178 -34.06 5.70 -13.01
C VAL A 178 -35.54 5.43 -13.14
N LYS A 179 -35.98 5.03 -14.33
CA LYS A 179 -37.39 4.75 -14.59
C LYS A 179 -37.57 3.57 -15.53
N ALA A 180 -38.70 2.88 -15.36
CA ALA A 180 -39.15 1.89 -16.32
C ALA A 180 -40.26 2.51 -17.17
N VAL A 181 -40.09 2.50 -18.49
CA VAL A 181 -41.04 3.08 -19.44
C VAL A 181 -41.60 2.01 -20.37
N GLY A 182 -42.86 2.19 -20.78
CA GLY A 182 -43.49 1.37 -21.80
C GLY A 182 -43.01 1.75 -23.21
N GLN A 183 -43.52 1.03 -24.21
CA GLN A 183 -43.20 1.26 -25.62
C GLN A 183 -43.60 2.66 -26.13
N ASP A 184 -44.54 3.31 -25.46
CA ASP A 184 -45.00 4.67 -25.74
C ASP A 184 -44.20 5.77 -24.98
N GLY A 185 -43.15 5.38 -24.25
CA GLY A 185 -42.34 6.29 -23.43
C GLY A 185 -43.01 6.69 -22.11
N THR A 186 -44.18 6.16 -21.80
CA THR A 186 -44.86 6.47 -20.53
C THR A 186 -44.30 5.64 -19.38
N ILE A 187 -44.19 6.23 -18.20
CA ILE A 187 -43.76 5.53 -17.00
C ILE A 187 -44.76 4.40 -16.71
N VAL A 188 -44.24 3.19 -16.50
CA VAL A 188 -45.08 2.02 -16.23
C VAL A 188 -45.71 2.11 -14.84
N ASP A 189 -46.82 1.40 -14.63
CA ASP A 189 -47.61 1.45 -13.39
C ASP A 189 -46.76 1.28 -12.12
N PRO A 190 -46.60 2.34 -11.29
CA PRO A 190 -45.69 2.34 -10.15
C PRO A 190 -46.14 1.38 -9.04
N SER A 191 -47.45 1.12 -8.93
CA SER A 191 -47.99 0.19 -7.91
C SER A 191 -47.61 -1.27 -8.16
N ARG A 192 -47.20 -1.58 -9.39
CA ARG A 192 -46.81 -2.92 -9.85
C ARG A 192 -45.35 -3.01 -10.30
N THR A 193 -44.57 -1.97 -10.03
CA THR A 193 -43.15 -1.88 -10.38
C THR A 193 -42.35 -1.73 -9.10
N ASN A 194 -41.20 -2.40 -9.03
CA ASN A 194 -40.26 -2.22 -7.93
C ASN A 194 -38.84 -2.35 -8.47
N LEU A 195 -38.10 -1.25 -8.37
CA LEU A 195 -36.69 -1.19 -8.71
C LEU A 195 -35.90 -0.92 -7.42
N GLU A 196 -34.76 -1.57 -7.28
CA GLU A 196 -33.78 -1.31 -6.24
C GLU A 196 -32.55 -0.72 -6.91
N VAL A 197 -32.27 0.55 -6.63
CA VAL A 197 -31.24 1.32 -7.30
C VAL A 197 -30.16 1.69 -6.30
N THR A 198 -28.94 1.27 -6.61
CA THR A 198 -27.75 1.50 -5.80
C THR A 198 -26.68 2.09 -6.70
N GLY A 199 -25.73 2.82 -6.14
CA GLY A 199 -24.60 3.27 -6.92
C GLY A 199 -23.37 3.58 -6.08
N LYS A 200 -22.26 3.70 -6.79
CA LYS A 200 -20.92 3.85 -6.25
C LYS A 200 -20.22 4.94 -7.03
N LEU A 201 -19.77 5.96 -6.32
CA LEU A 201 -19.06 7.11 -6.89
C LEU A 201 -17.62 7.14 -6.36
N TRP A 202 -16.63 7.34 -7.23
CA TRP A 202 -15.21 7.33 -6.85
C TRP A 202 -14.51 8.70 -7.05
N PRO A 203 -14.94 9.77 -6.35
CA PRO A 203 -14.43 11.12 -6.59
C PRO A 203 -12.94 11.29 -6.22
N ASN A 204 -12.44 10.45 -5.32
CA ASN A 204 -11.06 10.53 -4.85
C ASN A 204 -10.10 9.72 -5.73
N GLN A 205 -10.58 9.00 -6.74
CA GLN A 205 -9.74 8.11 -7.52
C GLN A 205 -8.59 8.85 -8.20
N VAL A 206 -8.86 10.00 -8.80
CA VAL A 206 -7.86 10.81 -9.49
C VAL A 206 -6.98 11.56 -8.49
N ILE A 207 -7.59 12.24 -7.51
CA ILE A 207 -6.89 13.08 -6.51
C ILE A 207 -5.97 12.26 -5.62
N ALA A 208 -6.33 11.03 -5.26
CA ALA A 208 -5.50 10.17 -4.43
C ALA A 208 -4.71 9.14 -5.27
N GLY A 209 -5.28 8.61 -6.34
CA GLY A 209 -4.64 7.58 -7.18
C GLY A 209 -3.40 8.09 -7.90
N ILE A 210 -3.46 9.26 -8.54
CA ILE A 210 -2.30 9.81 -9.28
C ILE A 210 -1.13 10.10 -8.31
N PRO A 211 -1.30 10.85 -7.21
CA PRO A 211 -0.23 11.01 -6.22
C PRO A 211 0.23 9.69 -5.61
N GLY A 212 -0.69 8.74 -5.39
CA GLY A 212 -0.37 7.39 -4.94
C GLY A 212 0.62 6.68 -5.87
N LEU A 213 0.41 6.76 -7.18
CA LEU A 213 1.34 6.23 -8.19
C LEU A 213 2.69 6.95 -8.16
N VAL A 214 2.70 8.28 -7.99
CA VAL A 214 3.95 9.05 -7.86
C VAL A 214 4.73 8.61 -6.62
N PHE A 215 4.08 8.47 -5.47
CA PHE A 215 4.74 8.01 -4.24
C PHE A 215 5.23 6.57 -4.34
N LEU A 216 4.49 5.69 -5.03
CA LEU A 216 4.94 4.33 -5.31
C LEU A 216 6.19 4.33 -6.20
N GLY A 217 6.24 5.20 -7.21
CA GLY A 217 7.42 5.43 -8.03
C GLY A 217 8.61 5.90 -7.21
N LEU A 218 8.43 6.93 -6.37
CA LEU A 218 9.47 7.46 -5.48
C LEU A 218 9.97 6.42 -4.48
N SER A 219 9.09 5.57 -3.95
CA SER A 219 9.45 4.46 -3.07
C SER A 219 10.35 3.45 -3.81
N THR A 220 10.02 3.13 -5.06
CA THR A 220 10.82 2.23 -5.91
C THR A 220 12.21 2.82 -6.18
N PHE A 221 12.30 4.10 -6.55
CA PHE A 221 13.59 4.78 -6.75
C PHE A 221 14.42 4.82 -5.46
N ALA A 222 13.80 5.14 -4.32
CA ALA A 222 14.46 5.16 -3.03
C ALA A 222 14.98 3.76 -2.64
N PHE A 223 14.25 2.69 -2.98
CA PHE A 223 14.65 1.32 -2.72
C PHE A 223 15.85 0.91 -3.57
N VAL A 224 15.85 1.21 -4.87
CA VAL A 224 17.01 0.98 -5.75
C VAL A 224 18.24 1.77 -5.26
N GLY A 225 18.04 3.02 -4.83
CA GLY A 225 19.08 3.84 -4.20
C GLY A 225 19.62 3.21 -2.91
N ALA A 226 18.75 2.71 -2.04
CA ALA A 226 19.13 2.04 -0.79
C ALA A 226 19.98 0.79 -1.05
N GLN A 227 19.63 -0.02 -2.06
CA GLN A 227 20.42 -1.20 -2.44
C GLN A 227 21.83 -0.82 -2.91
N LYS A 228 21.94 0.21 -3.75
CA LYS A 228 23.23 0.68 -4.28
C LYS A 228 24.16 1.18 -3.16
N ILE A 229 23.63 1.99 -2.23
CA ILE A 229 24.40 2.47 -1.07
C ILE A 229 24.70 1.31 -0.11
N GLY A 230 23.77 0.38 0.06
CA GLY A 230 23.93 -0.83 0.88
C GLY A 230 25.10 -1.68 0.41
N ASN A 231 25.22 -1.90 -0.90
CA ASN A 231 26.33 -2.63 -1.49
C ASN A 231 27.67 -1.90 -1.29
N ARG A 232 27.72 -0.56 -1.38
CA ARG A 232 28.93 0.22 -1.08
C ARG A 232 29.34 0.16 0.39
N VAL A 233 28.38 0.20 1.32
CA VAL A 233 28.68 0.05 2.75
C VAL A 233 29.17 -1.36 3.05
N LYS A 234 28.56 -2.37 2.42
CA LYS A 234 28.99 -3.76 2.55
C LYS A 234 30.41 -3.95 2.05
N SER A 235 30.76 -3.43 0.87
CA SER A 235 32.12 -3.55 0.32
C SER A 235 33.16 -2.86 1.23
N LEU A 236 32.86 -1.66 1.75
CA LEU A 236 33.77 -0.97 2.67
C LEU A 236 33.93 -1.69 4.02
N LEU A 237 32.90 -2.39 4.50
CA LEU A 237 32.99 -3.20 5.72
C LEU A 237 33.74 -4.51 5.49
N GLU A 238 33.54 -5.14 4.33
CA GLU A 238 34.29 -6.33 3.91
C GLU A 238 35.77 -5.99 3.73
N ASP A 239 36.11 -4.88 3.07
CA ASP A 239 37.50 -4.40 2.90
C ASP A 239 38.18 -4.12 4.25
N LYS A 240 37.48 -3.46 5.20
CA LYS A 240 38.01 -3.25 6.55
C LYS A 240 38.25 -4.55 7.30
N LYS A 241 37.31 -5.51 7.22
CA LYS A 241 37.45 -6.82 7.84
C LYS A 241 38.65 -7.58 7.25
N VAL A 242 38.81 -7.56 5.93
CA VAL A 242 39.96 -8.18 5.24
C VAL A 242 41.27 -7.52 5.66
N THR A 243 41.30 -6.20 5.84
CA THR A 243 42.50 -5.47 6.29
C THR A 243 42.90 -5.86 7.72
N GLU A 244 41.93 -5.99 8.64
CA GLU A 244 42.19 -6.44 10.01
C GLU A 244 42.69 -7.89 10.06
N GLU A 245 42.10 -8.80 9.28
CA GLU A 245 42.56 -10.18 9.19
C GLU A 245 43.99 -10.26 8.61
N GLN A 246 44.32 -9.45 7.59
CA GLN A 246 45.69 -9.38 7.07
C GLN A 246 46.69 -8.80 8.07
N MET A 247 46.28 -7.77 8.83
CA MET A 247 47.13 -7.20 9.89
C MET A 247 47.38 -8.21 11.01
N VAL A 248 46.36 -8.96 11.43
CA VAL A 248 46.53 -10.06 12.41
C VAL A 248 47.42 -11.16 11.84
N LEU A 249 47.31 -11.48 10.55
CA LEU A 249 48.16 -12.47 9.90
C LEU A 249 49.63 -12.00 9.79
N GLU A 250 49.85 -10.72 9.50
CA GLU A 250 51.19 -10.12 9.52
C GLU A 250 51.75 -10.04 10.93
N GLU A 251 50.97 -9.65 11.94
CA GLU A 251 51.37 -9.64 13.35
C GLU A 251 51.76 -11.06 13.80
N ALA A 252 50.95 -12.07 13.47
CA ALA A 252 51.26 -13.48 13.76
C ALA A 252 52.51 -13.96 13.01
N ARG A 253 52.70 -13.56 11.75
CA ARG A 253 53.92 -13.86 10.98
C ARG A 253 55.13 -13.16 11.59
N ARG A 254 54.99 -11.93 12.07
CA ARG A 254 56.03 -11.13 12.71
C ARG A 254 56.40 -11.71 14.07
N GLN A 255 55.43 -12.16 14.87
CA GLN A 255 55.68 -12.92 16.09
C GLN A 255 56.44 -14.23 15.82
N LYS A 256 56.12 -14.93 14.72
CA LYS A 256 56.84 -16.14 14.31
C LYS A 256 58.27 -15.85 13.82
N ILE A 257 58.52 -14.67 13.24
CA ILE A 257 59.86 -14.22 12.85
C ILE A 257 60.68 -13.77 14.07
N VAL A 258 60.05 -13.10 15.05
CA VAL A 258 60.70 -12.67 16.31
C VAL A 258 61.03 -13.86 17.22
N ALA A 259 60.29 -14.96 17.13
CA ALA A 259 60.59 -16.19 17.88
C ALA A 259 61.91 -16.88 17.44
N GLY A 260 62.48 -16.52 16.28
CA GLY A 260 63.73 -17.09 15.77
C GLY A 260 63.68 -18.62 15.51
N PRO A 261 64.63 -19.18 14.76
CA PRO A 261 64.74 -20.63 14.65
C PRO A 261 65.16 -21.19 16.01
N GLY A 262 64.25 -21.90 16.68
CA GLY A 262 64.54 -22.63 17.91
C GLY A 262 65.74 -23.55 17.71
N GLY A 263 66.75 -23.38 18.56
CA GLY A 263 67.99 -24.15 18.53
C GLY A 263 67.76 -25.66 18.64
N PRO A 264 68.74 -26.48 18.23
CA PRO A 264 68.58 -27.93 18.12
C PRO A 264 68.23 -28.56 19.48
N PRO A 265 67.43 -29.65 19.48
CA PRO A 265 66.97 -30.28 20.72
C PRO A 265 68.14 -30.83 21.53
N LYS A 266 68.14 -30.57 22.85
CA LYS A 266 69.09 -31.17 23.78
C LYS A 266 68.78 -32.67 23.96
N PRO A 267 69.80 -33.54 24.01
CA PRO A 267 69.60 -34.96 24.25
C PRO A 267 69.20 -35.18 25.72
N VAL A 268 68.05 -35.81 25.94
CA VAL A 268 67.57 -36.22 27.26
C VAL A 268 67.90 -37.70 27.45
N ALA A 269 68.59 -38.00 28.54
CA ALA A 269 68.87 -39.35 29.01
C ALA A 269 67.57 -40.08 29.38
N GLY A 270 67.40 -41.30 28.89
CA GLY A 270 66.23 -42.13 29.18
C GLY A 270 66.25 -42.72 30.60
N PRO A 271 65.09 -43.06 31.19
CA PRO A 271 65.00 -43.99 32.28
C PRO A 271 64.47 -45.36 31.82
N THR A 272 65.15 -46.36 32.36
CA THR A 272 64.94 -47.80 32.33
C THR A 272 63.66 -48.19 33.09
N GLU A 273 62.70 -48.87 32.46
CA GLU A 273 61.88 -49.98 33.01
C GLU A 273 60.82 -50.49 32.00
N PRO A 274 60.39 -51.77 32.08
CA PRO A 274 59.67 -52.48 31.01
C PRO A 274 58.13 -52.29 31.05
N PRO A 275 57.43 -52.45 29.91
CA PRO A 275 55.99 -52.16 29.82
C PRO A 275 55.12 -53.35 30.26
N VAL A 276 54.06 -53.04 31.01
CA VAL A 276 52.91 -53.94 31.21
C VAL A 276 51.93 -53.73 30.06
N ALA A 277 51.56 -54.81 29.38
CA ALA A 277 50.66 -54.81 28.23
C ALA A 277 49.18 -54.74 28.65
N VAL A 278 48.38 -53.87 28.03
CA VAL A 278 46.92 -54.02 27.89
C VAL A 278 46.49 -53.51 26.49
N ALA A 279 45.62 -54.29 25.85
CA ALA A 279 45.22 -54.25 24.45
C ALA A 279 44.30 -53.06 24.04
N GLY A 280 44.36 -52.66 22.76
CA GLY A 280 43.46 -51.68 22.10
C GLY A 280 42.10 -52.26 21.68
N PRO A 281 41.16 -51.44 21.17
CA PRO A 281 40.93 -51.30 19.71
C PRO A 281 40.64 -49.83 19.27
N SER A 282 41.07 -49.33 18.11
CA SER A 282 40.68 -49.60 16.69
C SER A 282 39.35 -48.94 16.26
N GLY A 283 39.42 -48.01 15.29
CA GLY A 283 38.26 -47.49 14.53
C GLY A 283 38.40 -46.05 14.01
N ALA A 284 38.48 -45.87 12.69
CA ALA A 284 38.71 -44.64 11.94
C ALA A 284 37.38 -44.05 11.33
N PRO A 285 37.40 -42.88 10.64
CA PRO A 285 36.27 -41.93 10.47
C PRO A 285 35.42 -42.18 9.19
N PRO A 286 34.42 -41.33 8.90
CA PRO A 286 34.53 -40.61 7.62
C PRO A 286 33.97 -39.18 7.53
N ASP A 287 34.26 -38.62 6.35
CA ASP A 287 34.29 -37.27 5.79
C ASP A 287 32.98 -36.48 5.52
N GLN A 288 33.21 -35.20 5.22
CA GLN A 288 32.33 -34.13 4.70
C GLN A 288 31.67 -34.44 3.34
N ILE A 289 30.49 -33.84 3.05
CA ILE A 289 30.18 -33.17 1.75
C ILE A 289 29.25 -31.95 1.98
N SER A 290 29.52 -30.88 1.22
CA SER A 290 28.82 -29.58 1.14
C SER A 290 27.84 -29.52 -0.05
N SER A 291 26.70 -28.83 0.11
CA SER A 291 25.96 -28.11 -0.96
C SER A 291 24.77 -27.29 -0.39
N GLY A 292 24.61 -26.01 -0.78
CA GLY A 292 23.37 -25.20 -0.64
C GLY A 292 22.65 -25.03 -1.99
N PRO A 293 21.66 -24.10 -2.23
CA PRO A 293 20.94 -23.15 -1.36
C PRO A 293 19.38 -23.03 -1.60
N SER A 294 18.73 -22.03 -0.96
CA SER A 294 17.51 -21.25 -1.36
C SER A 294 16.04 -21.68 -1.04
N ASN A 295 15.36 -20.78 -0.29
CA ASN A 295 13.99 -20.22 -0.37
C ASN A 295 12.79 -21.05 -0.87
N VAL A 296 11.66 -20.96 -0.16
CA VAL A 296 10.43 -20.17 -0.50
C VAL A 296 9.33 -20.56 0.50
N ALA A 297 8.82 -19.59 1.26
CA ALA A 297 7.56 -19.73 1.99
C ALA A 297 6.44 -19.14 1.12
N VAL A 298 5.51 -20.00 0.69
CA VAL A 298 4.25 -19.63 0.06
C VAL A 298 3.17 -19.62 1.14
N ASP A 299 2.37 -18.57 1.09
CA ASP A 299 1.18 -18.28 1.88
C ASP A 299 -0.01 -19.16 1.44
N ASN A 300 -0.90 -19.51 2.36
CA ASN A 300 -2.34 -19.65 2.11
C ASN A 300 -3.11 -19.99 3.41
N GLN A 301 -3.61 -18.93 4.04
CA GLN A 301 -5.01 -18.66 4.37
C GLN A 301 -5.93 -19.83 4.81
N SER A 302 -6.45 -19.73 6.04
CA SER A 302 -7.82 -20.17 6.35
C SER A 302 -8.45 -19.27 7.42
N THR A 303 -9.67 -18.84 7.15
CA THR A 303 -10.48 -17.82 7.81
C THR A 303 -11.29 -18.39 8.97
N ARG A 304 -11.39 -17.67 10.11
CA ARG A 304 -12.63 -17.61 10.91
C ARG A 304 -12.66 -16.47 11.93
N SER A 305 -13.80 -15.77 11.96
CA SER A 305 -14.17 -14.64 12.82
C SER A 305 -14.30 -14.99 14.31
N GLY A 306 -14.03 -14.02 15.20
CA GLY A 306 -14.27 -14.06 16.65
C GLY A 306 -14.43 -12.65 17.27
N PRO A 307 -15.01 -12.52 18.48
CA PRO A 307 -15.81 -11.37 18.97
C PRO A 307 -14.95 -10.20 19.54
N PRO A 308 -15.54 -9.06 20.02
CA PRO A 308 -14.89 -7.74 20.11
C PRO A 308 -13.80 -7.68 21.21
N PRO A 309 -12.95 -6.64 21.23
CA PRO A 309 -11.73 -6.64 22.04
C PRO A 309 -12.03 -6.70 23.54
N ALA A 310 -11.47 -7.70 24.21
CA ALA A 310 -11.49 -7.79 25.66
C ALA A 310 -10.41 -6.85 26.24
N THR A 311 -10.88 -5.98 27.14
CA THR A 311 -10.12 -5.07 27.99
C THR A 311 -8.87 -5.72 28.57
N VAL A 312 -7.73 -5.02 28.46
CA VAL A 312 -6.45 -5.38 29.08
C VAL A 312 -6.65 -5.56 30.60
N PRO A 313 -6.47 -6.76 31.17
CA PRO A 313 -6.37 -6.92 32.62
C PRO A 313 -4.93 -6.63 33.06
N GLU A 314 -4.79 -5.90 34.16
CA GLU A 314 -3.49 -5.72 34.82
C GLU A 314 -2.88 -7.08 35.21
N PRO A 315 -1.53 -7.23 35.14
CA PRO A 315 -0.87 -8.49 35.48
C PRO A 315 -1.04 -8.79 36.97
N ILE A 316 -1.55 -9.99 37.27
CA ILE A 316 -1.62 -10.51 38.64
C ILE A 316 -0.23 -11.03 39.00
N THR A 317 0.41 -10.41 40.00
CA THR A 317 1.69 -10.86 40.55
C THR A 317 1.42 -11.96 41.58
N ASN A 318 2.02 -13.13 41.38
CA ASN A 318 1.95 -14.23 42.35
C ASN A 318 2.93 -14.00 43.50
N ASP A 319 2.75 -14.71 44.62
CA ASP A 319 3.57 -14.58 45.84
C ASP A 319 5.08 -14.85 45.62
N ASP A 320 5.45 -15.50 44.52
CA ASP A 320 6.83 -15.76 44.10
C ASP A 320 7.41 -14.66 43.18
N GLY A 321 6.69 -13.56 42.99
CA GLY A 321 7.06 -12.45 42.13
C GLY A 321 6.95 -12.74 40.64
N SER A 322 6.30 -13.85 40.25
CA SER A 322 6.04 -14.17 38.84
C SER A 322 4.73 -13.55 38.33
N THR A 323 4.70 -13.15 37.06
CA THR A 323 3.54 -12.58 36.39
C THR A 323 3.21 -13.36 35.12
N TYR A 324 1.93 -13.49 34.80
CA TYR A 324 1.48 -14.09 33.54
C TYR A 324 1.20 -13.00 32.51
N GLU A 325 1.85 -13.09 31.34
CA GLU A 325 1.68 -12.18 30.22
C GLU A 325 0.91 -12.88 29.08
N ASP A 326 -0.08 -12.18 28.50
CA ASP A 326 -0.92 -12.70 27.42
C ASP A 326 -0.12 -12.79 26.11
N ALA A 327 -0.07 -13.99 25.54
CA ALA A 327 0.60 -14.30 24.28
C ALA A 327 -0.32 -14.15 23.05
N GLY A 328 -1.60 -13.82 23.28
CA GLY A 328 -2.67 -13.87 22.29
C GLY A 328 -3.31 -15.27 22.19
N ASN A 329 -4.51 -15.33 21.61
CA ASN A 329 -5.26 -16.57 21.37
C ASN A 329 -5.55 -17.41 22.64
N GLY A 330 -5.58 -16.79 23.82
CA GLY A 330 -5.91 -17.45 25.10
C GLY A 330 -4.74 -18.16 25.78
N TYR A 331 -3.52 -18.00 25.27
CA TYR A 331 -2.30 -18.56 25.84
C TYR A 331 -1.52 -17.51 26.63
N TYR A 332 -0.78 -17.96 27.64
CA TYR A 332 -0.03 -17.10 28.55
C TYR A 332 1.39 -17.62 28.78
N TYR A 333 2.35 -16.70 28.88
CA TYR A 333 3.72 -16.99 29.32
C TYR A 333 3.91 -16.54 30.76
N ARG A 334 4.61 -17.36 31.56
CA ARG A 334 5.00 -16.98 32.91
C ARG A 334 6.36 -16.29 32.89
N LYS A 335 6.39 -15.05 33.35
CA LYS A 335 7.60 -14.25 33.56
C LYS A 335 8.01 -14.37 35.02
N MET A 336 9.23 -14.85 35.25
CA MET A 336 9.79 -14.99 36.58
C MET A 336 10.30 -13.64 37.10
N ALA A 337 10.53 -13.54 38.41
CA ALA A 337 11.06 -12.32 39.04
C ALA A 337 12.45 -11.89 38.50
N ASN A 338 13.21 -12.78 37.87
CA ASN A 338 14.48 -12.49 37.21
C ASN A 338 14.32 -11.91 35.79
N GLY A 339 13.09 -11.70 35.32
CA GLY A 339 12.76 -11.17 34.00
C GLY A 339 12.81 -12.20 32.85
N GLY A 340 13.17 -13.46 33.14
CA GLY A 340 13.14 -14.55 32.18
C GLY A 340 11.74 -15.16 32.04
N TYR A 341 11.47 -15.76 30.88
CA TYR A 341 10.23 -16.50 30.63
C TYR A 341 10.44 -17.99 30.80
N GLU A 342 9.44 -18.66 31.37
CA GLU A 342 9.36 -20.11 31.36
C GLU A 342 8.96 -20.61 29.96
N GLN A 343 9.56 -21.72 29.51
CA GLN A 343 9.26 -22.29 28.18
C GLN A 343 7.88 -22.98 28.14
N GLN A 344 7.30 -23.28 29.31
CA GLN A 344 5.98 -23.88 29.44
C GLN A 344 4.90 -22.83 29.13
N ILE A 345 3.96 -23.19 28.26
CA ILE A 345 2.79 -22.37 27.93
C ILE A 345 1.66 -22.67 28.92
N TYR A 346 0.92 -21.64 29.30
CA TYR A 346 -0.22 -21.74 30.21
C TYR A 346 -1.53 -21.30 29.54
N VAL A 347 -2.65 -21.83 30.02
CA VAL A 347 -4.01 -21.42 29.65
C VAL A 347 -4.81 -21.09 30.91
N LYS A 348 -5.82 -20.24 30.78
CA LYS A 348 -6.69 -19.88 31.91
C LYS A 348 -7.85 -20.87 32.01
N ASP A 349 -7.99 -21.54 33.16
CA ASP A 349 -9.08 -22.46 33.40
C ASP A 349 -10.41 -21.71 33.69
N ALA A 350 -11.51 -22.47 33.83
CA ALA A 350 -12.82 -21.90 34.11
C ALA A 350 -12.92 -21.18 35.48
N SER A 351 -11.98 -21.43 36.39
CA SER A 351 -11.87 -20.74 37.68
C SER A 351 -11.01 -19.47 37.61
N GLY A 352 -10.38 -19.23 36.46
CA GLY A 352 -9.52 -18.08 36.22
C GLY A 352 -8.06 -18.32 36.61
N GLN A 353 -7.65 -19.55 36.93
CA GLN A 353 -6.27 -19.91 37.26
C GLN A 353 -5.47 -20.29 36.01
N TYR A 354 -4.16 -20.01 36.04
CA TYR A 354 -3.24 -20.37 34.97
C TYR A 354 -2.73 -21.80 35.15
N VAL A 355 -3.06 -22.70 34.22
CA VAL A 355 -2.64 -24.11 34.23
C VAL A 355 -1.77 -24.43 33.01
N PRO A 356 -0.77 -25.33 33.12
CA PRO A 356 0.09 -25.69 32.00
C PRO A 356 -0.71 -26.28 30.83
N TYR A 357 -0.49 -25.78 29.63
CA TYR A 357 -1.05 -26.34 28.40
C TYR A 357 -0.48 -27.74 28.15
N GLN A 358 -1.36 -28.70 27.91
CA GLN A 358 -1.03 -30.04 27.46
C GLN A 358 -1.61 -30.19 26.06
N ALA A 359 -0.76 -30.50 25.08
CA ALA A 359 -1.22 -30.86 23.75
C ALA A 359 -1.84 -32.27 23.82
N GLU A 360 -3.12 -32.40 23.47
CA GLU A 360 -3.74 -33.70 23.20
C GLU A 360 -3.26 -34.31 21.89
#